data_AF-A0A6N2HKN6-F1
#
_entry.id   AF-A0A6N2HKN6-F1
#
_cell.length_a   1.000
_cell.length_b   1.000
_cell.length_c   1.000
_cell.angle_alpha   90.00
_cell.angle_beta   90.00
_cell.angle_gamma   90.00
#
_symmetry.space_group_name_H-M   'P 1'
#
loop_
_entity.id
_entity.type
_entity.pdbx_description
1 polymer ?
#
loop_
_entity_poly.entity_id
_entity_poly.type
_entity_poly.pdbx_seq_one_letter_code
_entity_poly.pdbx_strand_id
1 'polypeptide(L)'
;MDTHAEPEQTRPDTIVSGPPIRRLFRDVIADRMPGRRPPQAVMLFGSKTDPCWDDRSFLTDFYNEILHQDTCQPATADGLALVVALALDERTPARQRFQAVDLLFSAATVAERHLAETWPATPQHADPDSEARARSAVQAHVPHLLGRWPAECPAVRLALAGLAVVFPTDRTLPALTPRLRTFTHQHPQGTDIGDYVRFVLVLAAQDGDRILAATENLTDAHWTGTARGVPIRARALHVLGQMLTKVGTGLTRVPAGP
;
A
#
# COMPACT_ATOMS: atom_id res chain seq x y z
N MET A 1 39.71 57.66 6.39
CA MET A 1 38.58 57.54 5.45
C MET A 1 38.68 56.13 4.91
N ASP A 2 38.26 55.17 5.73
CA ASP A 2 38.45 53.74 5.50
C ASP A 2 37.07 53.12 5.37
N THR A 3 36.71 52.80 4.13
CA THR A 3 35.45 52.14 3.81
C THR A 3 35.72 50.64 3.78
N HIS A 4 35.34 49.96 4.85
CA HIS A 4 35.28 48.50 4.89
C HIS A 4 34.23 48.02 3.90
N ALA A 5 34.66 47.43 2.79
CA ALA A 5 33.80 46.60 1.96
C ALA A 5 33.77 45.19 2.57
N GLU A 6 32.67 44.86 3.26
CA GLU A 6 32.36 43.47 3.60
C GLU A 6 32.15 42.67 2.31
N PRO A 7 32.66 41.44 2.21
CA PRO A 7 32.34 40.57 1.10
C PRO A 7 30.89 40.13 1.23
N GLU A 8 30.09 40.56 0.26
CA GLU A 8 28.72 40.16 0.01
C GLU A 8 28.64 38.62 -0.01
N GLN A 9 28.15 38.04 1.10
CA GLN A 9 27.80 36.63 1.15
C GLN A 9 26.65 36.41 0.18
N THR A 10 26.98 35.93 -1.02
CA THR A 10 26.05 35.25 -1.92
C THR A 10 25.35 34.16 -1.13
N ARG A 11 24.15 34.45 -0.62
CA ARG A 11 23.22 33.45 -0.13
C ARG A 11 22.93 32.55 -1.33
N PRO A 12 23.17 31.23 -1.24
CA PRO A 12 22.68 30.34 -2.27
C PRO A 12 21.16 30.41 -2.24
N ASP A 13 20.58 30.90 -3.33
CA ASP A 13 19.17 30.70 -3.67
C ASP A 13 18.94 29.21 -3.90
N THR A 14 18.98 28.42 -2.83
CA THR A 14 18.42 27.07 -2.80
C THR A 14 16.91 27.23 -2.88
N ILE A 15 16.38 27.29 -4.11
CA ILE A 15 14.99 26.96 -4.37
C ILE A 15 14.80 25.58 -3.74
N VAL A 16 14.07 25.55 -2.62
CA VAL A 16 13.85 24.43 -1.69
C VAL A 16 13.13 23.31 -2.43
N SER A 17 13.89 22.64 -3.28
CA SER A 17 13.48 21.47 -4.00
C SER A 17 13.52 20.37 -2.96
N GLY A 18 12.37 20.09 -2.34
CA GLY A 18 12.22 19.17 -1.20
C GLY A 18 12.79 17.75 -1.41
N PRO A 19 12.45 16.78 -0.55
CA PRO A 19 13.12 15.48 -0.51
C PRO A 19 13.22 14.81 -1.89
N PRO A 20 14.32 14.10 -2.23
CA PRO A 20 14.52 13.47 -3.53
C PRO A 20 13.31 12.64 -3.99
N ILE A 21 12.67 11.90 -3.07
CA ILE A 21 11.51 11.09 -3.41
C ILE A 21 10.30 11.92 -3.86
N ARG A 22 10.11 13.12 -3.29
CA ARG A 22 9.06 14.06 -3.72
C ARG A 22 9.27 14.50 -5.15
N ARG A 23 10.53 14.79 -5.55
CA ARG A 23 10.85 15.20 -6.93
C ARG A 23 10.55 14.06 -7.90
N LEU A 24 10.99 12.84 -7.57
CA LEU A 24 10.69 11.66 -8.36
C LEU A 24 9.17 11.47 -8.53
N PHE A 25 8.41 11.52 -7.43
CA PHE A 25 6.97 11.35 -7.47
C PHE A 25 6.31 12.44 -8.32
N ARG A 26 6.72 13.69 -8.14
CA ARG A 26 6.22 14.80 -8.96
C ARG A 26 6.46 14.56 -10.45
N ASP A 27 7.65 14.12 -10.84
CA ASP A 27 8.00 13.91 -12.24
C ASP A 27 7.24 12.70 -12.83
N VAL A 28 7.11 11.61 -12.06
CA VAL A 28 6.26 10.46 -12.44
C VAL A 28 4.80 10.88 -12.65
N ILE A 29 4.24 11.64 -11.70
CA ILE A 29 2.84 12.10 -11.79
C ILE A 29 2.66 13.10 -12.93
N ALA A 30 3.63 13.99 -13.19
CA ALA A 30 3.55 14.94 -14.30
C ALA A 30 3.43 14.22 -15.65
N ASP A 31 4.21 13.15 -15.84
CA ASP A 31 4.21 12.39 -17.09
C ASP A 31 2.98 11.47 -17.23
N ARG A 32 2.58 10.81 -16.15
CA ARG A 32 1.48 9.84 -16.16
C ARG A 32 0.09 10.47 -16.09
N MET A 33 -0.01 11.70 -15.57
CA MET A 33 -1.27 12.41 -15.35
C MET A 33 -1.18 13.86 -15.84
N PRO A 34 -1.12 14.08 -17.17
CA PRO A 34 -1.01 15.41 -17.75
C PRO A 34 -2.29 16.27 -17.58
N GLY A 35 -3.42 15.63 -17.26
CA GLY A 35 -4.73 16.29 -17.10
C GLY A 35 -4.99 16.87 -15.71
N ARG A 36 -6.28 16.97 -15.35
CA ARG A 36 -6.71 17.43 -14.02
C ARG A 36 -6.16 16.48 -12.95
N ARG A 37 -5.43 17.05 -11.98
CA ARG A 37 -4.84 16.31 -10.86
C ARG A 37 -5.78 16.39 -9.65
N PRO A 38 -5.82 15.34 -8.82
CA PRO A 38 -6.62 15.34 -7.60
C PRO A 38 -6.03 16.35 -6.59
N PRO A 39 -6.83 16.83 -5.61
CA PRO A 39 -6.39 17.84 -4.64
C PRO A 39 -5.09 17.47 -3.91
N GLN A 40 -4.89 16.20 -3.60
CA GLN A 40 -3.70 15.66 -2.91
C GLN A 40 -2.41 15.88 -3.70
N ALA A 41 -2.49 16.11 -5.02
CA ALA A 41 -1.32 16.45 -5.82
C ALA A 41 -0.67 17.78 -5.42
N VAL A 42 -1.35 18.62 -4.62
CA VAL A 42 -0.76 19.85 -4.04
C VAL A 42 0.52 19.56 -3.25
N MET A 43 0.65 18.39 -2.61
CA MET A 43 1.89 18.02 -1.91
C MET A 43 3.09 17.87 -2.86
N LEU A 44 2.84 17.49 -4.13
CA LEU A 44 3.87 17.29 -5.16
C LEU A 44 4.17 18.57 -5.95
N PHE A 45 3.14 19.36 -6.25
CA PHE A 45 3.23 20.52 -7.16
C PHE A 45 3.11 21.88 -6.47
N GLY A 46 2.77 21.91 -5.19
CA GLY A 46 2.68 23.13 -4.40
C GLY A 46 4.04 23.81 -4.22
N SER A 47 4.00 25.14 -4.13
CA SER A 47 5.16 26.00 -3.87
C SER A 47 5.65 25.92 -2.42
N LYS A 48 4.79 25.48 -1.49
CA LYS A 48 5.17 25.25 -0.09
C LYS A 48 5.79 23.86 0.06
N THR A 49 7.04 23.84 0.47
CA THR A 49 7.73 22.66 1.00
C THR A 49 7.92 22.85 2.48
N ASP A 50 7.58 21.83 3.27
CA ASP A 50 8.00 21.80 4.66
C ASP A 50 9.53 21.65 4.70
N PRO A 51 10.28 22.61 5.26
CA PRO A 51 11.73 22.54 5.34
C PRO A 51 12.23 21.36 6.20
N CYS A 52 11.37 20.77 7.04
CA CYS A 52 11.69 19.62 7.87
C CYS A 52 11.43 18.26 7.18
N TRP A 53 10.90 18.24 5.96
CA TRP A 53 10.66 16.98 5.25
C TRP A 53 11.94 16.30 4.81
N ASP A 54 12.19 15.13 5.39
CA ASP A 54 12.99 14.06 4.78
C ASP A 54 12.11 13.13 3.91
N ASP A 55 12.72 12.16 3.22
CA ASP A 55 11.97 11.22 2.38
C ASP A 55 10.91 10.44 3.18
N ARG A 56 11.19 10.10 4.44
CA ARG A 56 10.31 9.26 5.27
C ARG A 56 9.08 10.02 5.75
N SER A 57 9.28 11.21 6.30
CA SER A 57 8.22 12.11 6.76
C SER A 57 7.34 12.52 5.59
N PHE A 58 7.93 12.91 4.45
CA PHE A 58 7.16 13.20 3.23
C PHE A 58 6.30 12.01 2.78
N LEU A 59 6.86 10.79 2.72
CA LEU A 59 6.07 9.61 2.32
C LEU A 59 4.93 9.32 3.30
N THR A 60 5.18 9.52 4.60
CA THR A 60 4.16 9.33 5.65
C THR A 60 3.02 10.32 5.45
N ASP A 61 3.33 11.60 5.29
CA ASP A 61 2.33 12.65 5.08
C ASP A 61 1.59 12.45 3.76
N PHE A 62 2.31 12.12 2.68
CA PHE A 62 1.74 11.91 1.35
C PHE A 62 0.73 10.77 1.32
N TYR A 63 1.02 9.65 1.97
CA TYR A 63 0.08 8.54 2.06
C TYR A 63 -1.06 8.81 3.03
N ASN A 64 -0.79 9.50 4.14
CA ASN A 64 -1.82 9.91 5.10
C ASN A 64 -2.80 10.96 4.54
N GLU A 65 -2.39 11.75 3.55
CA GLU A 65 -3.28 12.66 2.82
C GLU A 65 -4.26 11.91 1.90
N ILE A 66 -3.92 10.67 1.51
CA ILE A 66 -4.75 9.84 0.62
C ILE A 66 -5.65 8.91 1.44
N LEU A 67 -5.09 8.22 2.42
CA LEU A 67 -5.80 7.35 3.36
C LEU A 67 -5.50 7.82 4.79
N HIS A 68 -6.29 8.79 5.26
CA HIS A 68 -6.06 9.44 6.53
C HIS A 68 -6.43 8.51 7.68
N GLN A 69 -5.46 8.19 8.55
CA GLN A 69 -5.68 7.31 9.70
C GLN A 69 -6.41 6.02 9.35
N ASP A 70 -6.08 5.44 8.19
CA ASP A 70 -6.69 4.21 7.69
C ASP A 70 -8.20 4.31 7.39
N THR A 71 -8.72 5.53 7.17
CA THR A 71 -10.13 5.78 6.81
C THR A 71 -10.26 6.31 5.38
N CYS A 72 -11.31 5.89 4.68
CA CYS A 72 -11.65 6.42 3.37
C CYS A 72 -12.50 7.69 3.53
N GLN A 73 -12.04 8.78 2.93
CA GLN A 73 -12.74 10.07 2.88
C GLN A 73 -13.24 10.34 1.45
N PRO A 74 -14.12 11.35 1.24
CA PRO A 74 -14.67 11.64 -0.08
C PRO A 74 -13.62 11.82 -1.18
N ALA A 75 -12.44 12.35 -0.84
CA ALA A 75 -11.34 12.57 -1.77
C ALA A 75 -10.38 11.38 -1.92
N THR A 76 -10.50 10.31 -1.11
CA THR A 76 -9.56 9.17 -1.12
C THR A 76 -9.50 8.51 -2.50
N ALA A 77 -10.64 8.26 -3.14
CA ALA A 77 -10.70 7.64 -4.47
C ALA A 77 -9.92 8.44 -5.52
N ASP A 78 -10.00 9.77 -5.49
CA ASP A 78 -9.25 10.64 -6.40
C ASP A 78 -7.74 10.59 -6.10
N GLY A 79 -7.36 10.58 -4.83
CA GLY A 79 -5.97 10.46 -4.39
C GLY A 79 -5.32 9.13 -4.79
N LEU A 80 -6.10 8.03 -4.81
CA LEU A 80 -5.61 6.71 -5.22
C LEU A 80 -5.10 6.67 -6.67
N ALA A 81 -5.55 7.58 -7.55
CA ALA A 81 -5.01 7.71 -8.89
C ALA A 81 -3.50 8.04 -8.88
N LEU A 82 -3.05 8.85 -7.91
CA LEU A 82 -1.62 9.14 -7.73
C LEU A 82 -0.86 7.87 -7.32
N VAL A 83 -1.41 7.11 -6.37
CA VAL A 83 -0.81 5.87 -5.86
C VAL A 83 -0.68 4.82 -6.97
N VAL A 84 -1.72 4.67 -7.80
CA VAL A 84 -1.71 3.79 -8.96
C VAL A 84 -0.63 4.21 -9.96
N ALA A 85 -0.53 5.50 -10.28
CA ALA A 85 0.49 5.99 -11.20
C ALA A 85 1.91 5.67 -10.70
N LEU A 86 2.15 5.85 -9.40
CA LEU A 86 3.43 5.50 -8.75
C LEU A 86 3.70 3.99 -8.78
N ALA A 87 2.70 3.16 -8.47
CA ALA A 87 2.81 1.71 -8.49
C ALA A 87 3.07 1.16 -9.91
N LEU A 88 2.58 1.86 -10.95
CA LEU A 88 2.72 1.45 -12.34
C LEU A 88 3.99 1.94 -13.04
N ASP A 89 4.71 2.91 -12.47
CA ASP A 89 5.90 3.50 -13.08
C ASP A 89 7.19 2.79 -12.66
N GLU A 90 8.05 2.48 -13.64
CA GLU A 90 9.30 1.75 -13.40
C GLU A 90 10.36 2.59 -12.69
N ARG A 91 10.26 3.92 -12.79
CA ARG A 91 11.16 4.86 -12.12
C ARG A 91 10.93 4.89 -10.61
N THR A 92 9.72 4.56 -10.15
CA THR A 92 9.41 4.42 -8.72
C THR A 92 10.18 3.22 -8.17
N PRO A 93 11.04 3.35 -7.12
CA PRO A 93 11.81 2.22 -6.63
C PRO A 93 10.91 1.12 -6.06
N ALA A 94 11.39 -0.13 -6.07
CA ALA A 94 10.59 -1.30 -5.69
C ALA A 94 9.99 -1.20 -4.28
N ARG A 95 10.70 -0.57 -3.33
CA ARG A 95 10.19 -0.30 -1.97
C ARG A 95 8.97 0.61 -1.99
N GLN A 96 9.02 1.72 -2.73
CA GLN A 96 7.90 2.64 -2.85
C GLN A 96 6.76 2.04 -3.67
N ARG A 97 7.04 1.20 -4.68
CA ARG A 97 5.98 0.42 -5.36
C ARG A 97 5.29 -0.55 -4.41
N PHE A 98 6.04 -1.24 -3.53
CA PHE A 98 5.44 -2.08 -2.49
C PHE A 98 4.51 -1.25 -1.59
N GLN A 99 4.97 -0.11 -1.08
CA GLN A 99 4.17 0.78 -0.23
C GLN A 99 2.92 1.30 -0.95
N ALA A 100 3.03 1.62 -2.24
CA ALA A 100 1.90 2.04 -3.04
C ALA A 100 0.86 0.92 -3.20
N VAL A 101 1.29 -0.32 -3.48
CA VAL A 101 0.39 -1.47 -3.58
C VAL A 101 -0.23 -1.83 -2.23
N ASP A 102 0.52 -1.71 -1.14
CA ASP A 102 0.03 -1.90 0.23
C ASP A 102 -1.03 -0.85 0.63
N LEU A 103 -0.82 0.41 0.26
CA LEU A 103 -1.82 1.47 0.46
C LEU A 103 -3.10 1.21 -0.37
N LEU A 104 -2.96 0.74 -1.61
CA LEU A 104 -4.10 0.34 -2.44
C LEU A 104 -4.86 -0.84 -1.83
N PHE A 105 -4.16 -1.83 -1.28
CA PHE A 105 -4.78 -2.94 -0.54
C PHE A 105 -5.54 -2.42 0.68
N SER A 106 -4.91 -1.54 1.46
CA SER A 106 -5.48 -0.97 2.67
C SER A 106 -6.76 -0.19 2.34
N ALA A 107 -6.72 0.72 1.38
CA ALA A 107 -7.87 1.50 0.92
C ALA A 107 -9.02 0.62 0.37
N ALA A 108 -8.68 -0.44 -0.37
CA ALA A 108 -9.68 -1.36 -0.92
C ALA A 108 -10.39 -2.21 0.12
N THR A 109 -9.82 -2.36 1.32
CA THR A 109 -10.26 -3.29 2.36
C THR A 109 -10.62 -2.63 3.69
N VAL A 110 -10.68 -1.29 3.75
CA VAL A 110 -11.01 -0.52 4.98
C VAL A 110 -12.26 -1.07 5.66
N ALA A 111 -13.36 -1.18 4.91
CA ALA A 111 -14.64 -1.68 5.42
C ALA A 111 -14.50 -3.05 6.11
N GLU A 112 -13.84 -3.99 5.44
CA GLU A 112 -13.64 -5.35 5.96
C GLU A 112 -12.69 -5.38 7.18
N ARG A 113 -11.63 -4.58 7.17
CA ARG A 113 -10.66 -4.53 8.29
C ARG A 113 -11.25 -3.86 9.53
N HIS A 114 -11.90 -2.70 9.38
CA HIS A 114 -12.54 -2.00 10.50
C HIS A 114 -13.71 -2.78 11.09
N LEU A 115 -14.48 -3.48 10.25
CA LEU A 115 -15.51 -4.39 10.73
C LEU A 115 -14.90 -5.50 11.61
N ALA A 116 -13.75 -6.04 11.22
CA ALA A 116 -13.08 -7.08 11.98
C ALA A 116 -12.55 -6.60 13.34
N GLU A 117 -12.12 -5.34 13.41
CA GLU A 117 -11.56 -4.70 14.61
C GLU A 117 -12.62 -4.26 15.62
N THR A 118 -13.77 -3.79 15.15
CA THR A 118 -14.76 -3.12 16.00
C THR A 118 -15.98 -3.97 16.34
N TRP A 119 -16.10 -5.17 15.77
CA TRP A 119 -17.27 -6.03 15.94
C TRP A 119 -17.60 -6.32 17.42
N PRO A 120 -18.89 -6.29 17.82
CA PRO A 120 -20.09 -6.08 16.99
C PRO A 120 -20.49 -4.60 16.82
N ALA A 121 -19.67 -3.65 17.28
CA ALA A 121 -19.95 -2.24 17.12
C ALA A 121 -19.73 -1.78 15.67
N THR A 122 -20.35 -0.65 15.32
CA THR A 122 -20.09 0.03 14.06
C THR A 122 -18.78 0.83 14.16
N PRO A 123 -17.89 0.80 13.16
CA PRO A 123 -16.69 1.62 13.19
C PRO A 123 -17.02 3.11 13.27
N GLN A 124 -16.38 3.83 14.19
CA GLN A 124 -16.71 5.24 14.51
C GLN A 124 -16.56 6.20 13.32
N HIS A 125 -15.66 5.87 12.38
CA HIS A 125 -15.32 6.71 11.22
C HIS A 125 -15.63 6.02 9.89
N ALA A 126 -16.52 5.02 9.89
CA ALA A 126 -16.94 4.37 8.66
C ALA A 126 -17.66 5.38 7.75
N ASP A 127 -17.26 5.39 6.47
CA ASP A 127 -17.93 6.10 5.40
C ASP A 127 -18.14 5.11 4.25
N PRO A 128 -19.27 4.35 4.26
CA PRO A 128 -19.51 3.28 3.31
C PRO A 128 -19.46 3.74 1.84
N ASP A 129 -19.88 4.97 1.57
CA ASP A 129 -19.88 5.53 0.21
C ASP A 129 -18.45 5.83 -0.25
N SER A 130 -17.63 6.42 0.61
CA SER A 130 -16.21 6.67 0.30
C SER A 130 -15.41 5.36 0.21
N GLU A 131 -15.68 4.40 1.09
CA GLU A 131 -15.07 3.06 1.06
C GLU A 131 -15.43 2.31 -0.23
N ALA A 132 -16.69 2.33 -0.65
CA ALA A 132 -17.13 1.73 -1.90
C ALA A 132 -16.46 2.39 -3.12
N ARG A 133 -16.39 3.73 -3.14
CA ARG A 133 -15.69 4.47 -4.21
C ARG A 133 -14.20 4.13 -4.26
N ALA A 134 -13.52 4.10 -3.11
CA ALA A 134 -12.10 3.74 -3.03
C ALA A 134 -11.88 2.31 -3.54
N ARG A 135 -12.71 1.35 -3.09
CA ARG A 135 -12.65 -0.04 -3.55
C ARG A 135 -12.83 -0.16 -5.06
N SER A 136 -13.84 0.51 -5.63
CA SER A 136 -14.07 0.51 -7.09
C SER A 136 -12.91 1.15 -7.86
N ALA A 137 -12.32 2.24 -7.34
CA ALA A 137 -11.15 2.87 -7.94
C ALA A 137 -9.95 1.91 -8.00
N VAL A 138 -9.65 1.19 -6.91
CA VAL A 138 -8.58 0.18 -6.91
C VAL A 138 -8.90 -0.95 -7.89
N GLN A 139 -10.14 -1.47 -7.85
CA GLN A 139 -10.58 -2.58 -8.70
C GLN A 139 -10.33 -2.31 -10.19
N ALA A 140 -10.61 -1.09 -10.65
CA ALA A 140 -10.43 -0.70 -12.05
C ALA A 140 -8.98 -0.81 -12.53
N HIS A 141 -8.00 -0.72 -11.61
CA HIS A 141 -6.58 -0.75 -11.94
C HIS A 141 -5.90 -2.10 -11.67
N VAL A 142 -6.58 -3.04 -11.01
CA VAL A 142 -6.03 -4.38 -10.69
C VAL A 142 -5.44 -5.10 -11.92
N PRO A 143 -6.08 -5.15 -13.10
CA PRO A 143 -5.50 -5.82 -14.26
C PRO A 143 -4.14 -5.24 -14.68
N HIS A 144 -4.01 -3.90 -14.64
CA HIS A 144 -2.77 -3.21 -15.01
C HIS A 144 -1.67 -3.44 -13.96
N LEU A 145 -2.02 -3.40 -12.67
CA LEU A 145 -1.10 -3.69 -11.57
C LEU A 145 -0.57 -5.14 -11.66
N LEU A 146 -1.45 -6.10 -11.92
CA LEU A 146 -1.08 -7.51 -12.10
C LEU A 146 -0.26 -7.74 -13.38
N GLY A 147 -0.40 -6.88 -14.39
CA GLY A 147 0.44 -6.88 -15.59
C GLY A 147 1.91 -6.66 -15.29
N ARG A 148 2.25 -5.96 -14.19
CA ARG A 148 3.65 -5.74 -13.76
C ARG A 148 4.30 -6.95 -13.12
N TRP A 149 3.52 -7.96 -12.72
CA TRP A 149 4.00 -9.14 -12.00
C TRP A 149 5.36 -9.69 -12.47
N PRO A 150 5.63 -9.90 -13.79
CA PRO A 150 6.89 -10.48 -14.25
C PRO A 150 8.12 -9.62 -13.91
N ALA A 151 7.97 -8.29 -13.91
CA ALA A 151 9.04 -7.34 -13.68
C ALA A 151 9.26 -7.01 -12.19
N GLU A 152 8.34 -7.44 -11.31
CA GLU A 152 8.38 -7.07 -9.90
C GLU A 152 9.23 -8.02 -9.04
N CYS A 153 9.80 -7.46 -7.98
CA CYS A 153 10.53 -8.24 -6.99
C CYS A 153 9.56 -9.09 -6.13
N PRO A 154 10.07 -10.09 -5.37
CA PRO A 154 9.26 -10.95 -4.51
C PRO A 154 8.26 -10.19 -3.62
N ALA A 155 8.70 -9.15 -2.92
CA ALA A 155 7.84 -8.41 -2.00
C ALA A 155 6.65 -7.74 -2.70
N VAL A 156 6.87 -7.06 -3.83
CA VAL A 156 5.78 -6.42 -4.59
C VAL A 156 4.83 -7.47 -5.17
N ARG A 157 5.34 -8.63 -5.62
CA ARG A 157 4.49 -9.75 -6.06
C ARG A 157 3.58 -10.27 -4.93
N LEU A 158 4.04 -10.29 -3.68
CA LEU A 158 3.20 -10.66 -2.53
C LEU A 158 2.06 -9.65 -2.32
N ALA A 159 2.36 -8.35 -2.37
CA ALA A 159 1.34 -7.31 -2.26
C ALA A 159 0.31 -7.38 -3.40
N LEU A 160 0.77 -7.60 -4.65
CA LEU A 160 -0.09 -7.83 -5.80
C LEU A 160 -0.96 -9.09 -5.66
N ALA A 161 -0.43 -10.15 -5.05
CA ALA A 161 -1.19 -11.37 -4.78
C ALA A 161 -2.32 -11.12 -3.77
N GLY A 162 -2.07 -10.26 -2.77
CA GLY A 162 -3.10 -9.80 -1.82
C GLY A 162 -4.23 -9.05 -2.53
N LEU A 163 -3.90 -8.10 -3.41
CA LEU A 163 -4.93 -7.42 -4.22
C LEU A 163 -5.71 -8.36 -5.14
N ALA A 164 -5.05 -9.37 -5.71
CA ALA A 164 -5.72 -10.34 -6.59
C ALA A 164 -6.79 -11.16 -5.86
N VAL A 165 -6.62 -11.47 -4.57
CA VAL A 165 -7.64 -12.18 -3.77
C VAL A 165 -8.73 -11.27 -3.22
N VAL A 166 -8.46 -9.95 -3.10
CA VAL A 166 -9.49 -8.96 -2.80
C VAL A 166 -10.47 -8.82 -3.97
N PHE A 167 -9.94 -8.82 -5.21
CA PHE A 167 -10.70 -8.66 -6.45
C PHE A 167 -10.63 -9.92 -7.33
N PRO A 168 -11.25 -11.03 -6.90
CA PRO A 168 -11.22 -12.26 -7.65
C PRO A 168 -12.00 -12.12 -8.96
N THR A 169 -11.46 -12.70 -10.02
CA THR A 169 -12.11 -12.86 -11.32
C THR A 169 -11.80 -14.26 -11.83
N ASP A 170 -12.59 -14.74 -12.79
CA ASP A 170 -12.37 -16.03 -13.45
C ASP A 170 -10.99 -16.17 -14.11
N ARG A 171 -10.30 -15.04 -14.34
CA ARG A 171 -8.94 -15.01 -14.92
C ARG A 171 -7.85 -14.82 -13.87
N THR A 172 -8.07 -14.03 -12.83
CA THR A 172 -7.02 -13.63 -11.89
C THR A 172 -6.62 -14.77 -10.96
N LEU A 173 -7.57 -15.48 -10.35
CA LEU A 173 -7.26 -16.54 -9.37
C LEU A 173 -6.59 -17.78 -10.01
N PRO A 174 -7.05 -18.29 -11.17
CA PRO A 174 -6.36 -19.41 -11.83
C PRO A 174 -4.95 -19.05 -12.29
N ALA A 175 -4.70 -17.80 -12.70
CA ALA A 175 -3.37 -17.34 -13.07
C ALA A 175 -2.44 -17.10 -11.86
N LEU A 176 -3.00 -16.74 -10.70
CA LEU A 176 -2.26 -16.48 -9.47
C LEU A 176 -1.71 -17.77 -8.85
N THR A 177 -2.53 -18.82 -8.79
CA THR A 177 -2.19 -20.10 -8.14
C THR A 177 -0.85 -20.70 -8.59
N PRO A 178 -0.57 -20.91 -9.89
CA PRO A 178 0.71 -21.47 -10.33
C PRO A 178 1.89 -20.54 -10.01
N ARG A 179 1.69 -19.22 -10.08
CA ARG A 179 2.73 -18.23 -9.74
C ARG A 179 3.12 -18.30 -8.26
N LEU A 180 2.15 -18.46 -7.38
CA LEU A 180 2.38 -18.57 -5.94
C LEU A 180 2.95 -19.93 -5.52
N ARG A 181 2.66 -21.01 -6.24
CA ARG A 181 3.29 -22.32 -5.97
C ARG A 181 4.81 -22.24 -6.07
N THR A 182 5.36 -21.53 -7.07
CA THR A 182 6.81 -21.31 -7.16
C THR A 182 7.38 -20.63 -5.91
N PHE A 183 6.66 -19.66 -5.31
CA PHE A 183 7.08 -19.02 -4.05
C PHE A 183 7.06 -19.99 -2.86
N THR A 184 6.06 -20.88 -2.77
CA THR A 184 5.98 -21.84 -1.64
C THR A 184 7.18 -22.78 -1.57
N HIS A 185 7.80 -23.11 -2.70
CA HIS A 185 9.02 -23.92 -2.74
C HIS A 185 10.25 -23.16 -2.23
N GLN A 186 10.28 -21.84 -2.40
CA GLN A 186 11.39 -20.97 -2.02
C GLN A 186 11.26 -20.46 -0.57
N HIS A 187 10.06 -20.50 0.00
CA HIS A 187 9.74 -19.98 1.33
C HIS A 187 9.08 -21.05 2.21
N PRO A 188 9.83 -21.63 3.18
CA PRO A 188 9.31 -22.60 4.13
C PRO A 188 8.12 -22.07 4.93
N GLN A 189 7.26 -22.99 5.36
CA GLN A 189 6.18 -22.69 6.31
C GLN A 189 6.75 -22.22 7.65
N GLY A 190 6.03 -21.34 8.36
CA GLY A 190 6.48 -20.72 9.61
C GLY A 190 7.38 -19.51 9.41
N THR A 191 7.57 -19.07 8.15
CA THR A 191 8.20 -17.77 7.84
C THR A 191 7.12 -16.78 7.43
N ASP A 192 7.30 -15.49 7.75
CA ASP A 192 6.30 -14.45 7.42
C ASP A 192 5.86 -14.49 5.95
N ILE A 193 6.82 -14.64 5.02
CA ILE A 193 6.55 -14.75 3.59
C ILE A 193 5.91 -16.10 3.24
N GLY A 194 6.40 -17.20 3.80
CA GLY A 194 5.88 -18.54 3.52
C GLY A 194 4.45 -18.72 3.99
N ASP A 195 4.08 -18.17 5.15
CA ASP A 195 2.74 -18.22 5.70
C ASP A 195 1.80 -17.30 4.93
N TYR A 196 2.27 -16.11 4.54
CA TYR A 196 1.51 -15.21 3.66
C TYR A 196 1.13 -15.88 2.33
N VAL A 197 2.10 -16.49 1.63
CA VAL A 197 1.85 -17.13 0.32
C VAL A 197 0.84 -18.27 0.47
N ARG A 198 0.99 -19.09 1.51
CA ARG A 198 0.05 -20.19 1.80
C ARG A 198 -1.34 -19.66 2.12
N PHE A 199 -1.45 -18.59 2.89
CA PHE A 199 -2.74 -17.98 3.21
C PHE A 199 -3.41 -17.40 1.97
N VAL A 200 -2.68 -16.68 1.12
CA VAL A 200 -3.21 -16.19 -0.17
C VAL A 200 -3.67 -17.34 -1.06
N LEU A 201 -2.97 -18.48 -1.09
CA LEU A 201 -3.42 -19.68 -1.82
C LEU A 201 -4.73 -20.25 -1.26
N VAL A 202 -4.93 -20.22 0.06
CA VAL A 202 -6.23 -20.60 0.67
C VAL A 202 -7.33 -19.63 0.26
N LEU A 203 -7.07 -18.32 0.32
CA LEU A 203 -8.03 -17.30 -0.12
C LEU A 203 -8.36 -17.45 -1.61
N ALA A 204 -7.39 -17.75 -2.46
CA ALA A 204 -7.59 -17.96 -3.89
C ALA A 204 -8.46 -19.18 -4.22
N ALA A 205 -8.58 -20.16 -3.30
CA ALA A 205 -9.48 -21.31 -3.49
C ALA A 205 -10.96 -20.96 -3.29
N GLN A 206 -11.28 -19.82 -2.66
CA GLN A 206 -12.63 -19.35 -2.37
C GLN A 206 -13.49 -20.37 -1.60
N ASP A 207 -12.85 -21.23 -0.81
CA ASP A 207 -13.49 -22.22 0.06
C ASP A 207 -13.62 -21.65 1.48
N GLY A 208 -14.84 -21.34 1.89
CA GLY A 208 -15.14 -20.65 3.15
C GLY A 208 -14.64 -21.38 4.40
N ASP A 209 -14.79 -22.71 4.43
CA ASP A 209 -14.37 -23.54 5.57
C ASP A 209 -12.85 -23.57 5.69
N ARG A 210 -12.15 -23.70 4.55
CA ARG A 210 -10.69 -23.64 4.53
C ARG A 210 -10.17 -22.25 4.91
N ILE A 211 -10.82 -21.19 4.45
CA ILE A 211 -10.45 -19.81 4.80
C ILE A 211 -10.62 -19.61 6.31
N LEU A 212 -11.74 -20.05 6.89
CA LEU A 212 -11.98 -19.95 8.32
C LEU A 212 -10.91 -20.71 9.11
N ALA A 213 -10.69 -21.98 8.80
CA ALA A 213 -9.70 -22.80 9.49
C ALA A 213 -8.27 -22.22 9.39
N ALA A 214 -7.87 -21.75 8.22
CA ALA A 214 -6.56 -21.11 8.04
C ALA A 214 -6.45 -19.80 8.82
N THR A 215 -7.51 -18.98 8.83
CA THR A 215 -7.56 -17.73 9.58
C THR A 215 -7.40 -18.00 11.08
N GLU A 216 -8.14 -18.99 11.62
CA GLU A 216 -8.08 -19.36 13.03
C GLU A 216 -6.69 -19.89 13.43
N ASN A 217 -6.13 -20.80 12.64
CA ASN A 217 -4.79 -21.32 12.88
C ASN A 217 -3.72 -20.21 12.93
N LEU A 218 -3.81 -19.22 12.04
CA LEU A 218 -2.88 -18.10 12.00
C LEU A 218 -3.04 -17.18 13.23
N THR A 219 -4.28 -16.88 13.61
CA THR A 219 -4.56 -16.00 14.76
C THR A 219 -4.27 -16.66 16.10
N ASP A 220 -4.40 -17.98 16.20
CA ASP A 220 -4.07 -18.71 17.43
C ASP A 220 -2.55 -18.81 17.64
N ALA A 221 -1.78 -18.84 16.54
CA ALA A 221 -0.33 -18.98 16.61
C ALA A 221 0.39 -17.65 16.82
N HIS A 222 0.22 -16.69 15.89
CA HIS A 222 1.17 -15.58 15.73
C HIS A 222 0.56 -14.22 15.31
N TRP A 223 -0.73 -14.18 14.99
CA TRP A 223 -1.40 -12.98 14.48
C TRP A 223 -2.51 -12.51 15.42
N THR A 224 -2.81 -11.21 15.44
CA THR A 224 -3.87 -10.70 16.31
C THR A 224 -5.22 -11.20 15.79
N GLY A 225 -5.90 -12.00 16.62
CA GLY A 225 -7.22 -12.52 16.34
C GLY A 225 -8.33 -11.46 16.36
N THR A 226 -9.47 -11.85 15.82
CA THR A 226 -10.71 -11.06 15.78
C THR A 226 -11.82 -11.87 16.43
N ALA A 227 -12.91 -11.21 16.85
CA ALA A 227 -14.03 -11.92 17.48
C ALA A 227 -14.60 -13.01 16.53
N ARG A 228 -14.93 -14.19 17.07
CA ARG A 228 -15.42 -15.33 16.25
C ARG A 228 -16.72 -15.04 15.50
N GLY A 229 -17.51 -14.06 15.95
CA GLY A 229 -18.74 -13.63 15.28
C GLY A 229 -18.53 -12.72 14.05
N VAL A 230 -17.31 -12.26 13.80
CA VAL A 230 -16.98 -11.43 12.63
C VAL A 230 -17.15 -12.25 11.34
N PRO A 231 -17.68 -11.66 10.26
CA PRO A 231 -17.74 -12.33 8.95
C PRO A 231 -16.38 -12.87 8.49
N ILE A 232 -16.34 -14.12 7.98
CA ILE A 232 -15.11 -14.84 7.60
C ILE A 232 -14.20 -13.98 6.70
N ARG A 233 -14.77 -13.30 5.70
CA ARG A 233 -14.02 -12.44 4.79
C ARG A 233 -13.33 -11.27 5.51
N ALA A 234 -14.02 -10.62 6.45
CA ALA A 234 -13.48 -9.52 7.23
C ALA A 234 -12.31 -9.99 8.10
N ARG A 235 -12.47 -11.12 8.80
CA ARG A 235 -11.38 -11.75 9.57
C ARG A 235 -10.16 -12.05 8.71
N ALA A 236 -10.40 -12.67 7.55
CA ALA A 236 -9.32 -13.07 6.64
C ALA A 236 -8.57 -11.87 6.06
N LEU A 237 -9.26 -10.82 5.62
CA LEU A 237 -8.62 -9.61 5.07
C LEU A 237 -7.90 -8.81 6.15
N HIS A 238 -8.39 -8.82 7.39
CA HIS A 238 -7.68 -8.24 8.53
C HIS A 238 -6.34 -8.95 8.79
N VAL A 239 -6.34 -10.29 8.87
CA VAL A 239 -5.09 -11.07 9.01
C VAL A 239 -4.15 -10.83 7.84
N LEU A 240 -4.67 -10.80 6.61
CA LEU A 240 -3.85 -10.54 5.41
C LEU A 240 -3.21 -9.14 5.45
N GLY A 241 -3.92 -8.12 5.94
CA GLY A 241 -3.40 -6.77 6.15
C GLY A 241 -2.29 -6.70 7.20
N GLN A 242 -2.44 -7.44 8.32
CA GLN A 242 -1.37 -7.55 9.31
C GLN A 242 -0.11 -8.18 8.71
N MET A 243 -0.28 -9.23 7.91
CA MET A 243 0.85 -9.90 7.24
C MET A 243 1.57 -8.97 6.26
N LEU A 244 0.83 -8.21 5.44
CA LEU A 244 1.42 -7.21 4.53
C LEU A 244 2.21 -6.14 5.28
N THR A 245 1.63 -5.63 6.37
CA THR A 245 2.31 -4.67 7.26
C THR A 245 3.63 -5.25 7.77
N LYS A 246 3.62 -6.49 8.26
CA LYS A 246 4.82 -7.16 8.77
C LYS A 246 5.88 -7.34 7.67
N VAL A 247 5.50 -7.81 6.48
CA VAL A 247 6.41 -7.90 5.32
C VAL A 247 7.00 -6.52 5.00
N GLY A 248 6.19 -5.47 4.98
CA GLY A 248 6.62 -4.10 4.74
C GLY A 248 7.64 -3.60 5.76
N THR A 249 7.40 -3.83 7.05
CA THR A 249 8.36 -3.48 8.11
C THR A 249 9.68 -4.22 7.97
N GLY A 250 9.66 -5.49 7.55
CA GLY A 250 10.85 -6.28 7.25
C GLY A 250 11.73 -5.65 6.16
N LEU A 251 11.13 -5.03 5.14
CA LEU A 251 11.85 -4.32 4.07
C LEU A 251 12.53 -3.03 4.54
N THR A 252 12.08 -2.45 5.66
CA THR A 252 12.66 -1.21 6.21
C THR A 252 13.87 -1.45 7.10
N ARG A 253 14.04 -2.67 7.61
CA ARG A 253 15.23 -3.06 8.37
C ARG A 253 16.36 -3.34 7.38
N VAL A 254 17.33 -2.43 7.30
CA VAL A 254 18.64 -2.74 6.68
C VAL A 254 19.19 -3.96 7.44
N PRO A 255 19.68 -5.02 6.77
CA PRO A 255 20.40 -6.06 7.48
C PRO A 255 21.57 -5.37 8.17
N ALA A 256 21.65 -5.45 9.51
CA ALA A 256 22.92 -5.20 10.17
C ALA A 256 23.90 -6.17 9.50
N GLY A 257 24.84 -5.63 8.73
CA GLY A 257 25.86 -6.43 8.08
C GLY A 257 26.63 -7.24 9.14
N PRO A 258 27.22 -8.37 8.74
CA PRO A 258 28.05 -9.19 9.62
C PRO A 258 29.19 -8.39 10.26
#